data_AF-D9SED1-F1
#
_entry.id   AF-D9SED1-F1
#
_cell.length_a   1.000
_cell.length_b   1.000
_cell.length_c   1.000
_cell.angle_alpha   90.00
_cell.angle_beta   90.00
_cell.angle_gamma   90.00
#
_symmetry.space_group_name_H-M   'P 1'
#
loop_
_entity.id
_entity.type
_entity.pdbx_description
1 polymer ?
#
loop_
_entity_poly.entity_id
_entity_poly.type
_entity_poly.pdbx_seq_one_letter_code
_entity_poly.pdbx_strand_id
1 'polypeptide(L)'
;MASKKEEGGFGTLLAVIAIVAALGTWMVISPGYLMKALTAEREFSSQLGGHAADQWIYSKMLSTSIGQVKGIASSIKETKTMPTMLKNWAQERIITTWLWGSLIVYRANMLVLYWFILMPFTIAATTDGFWVREISTFRFSSQSPIRHRFGVLISTMTLVSVCVWVVLPIPIPSVVAPLAIVAIGFATWMWLSNMQKRI
;
A
#
# COMPACT_ATOMS: atom_id res chain seq x y z
N MET A 1 -1.13 44.42 -3.25
CA MET A 1 -1.24 43.37 -4.28
C MET A 1 -0.06 42.43 -4.14
N ALA A 2 -0.29 41.18 -3.72
CA ALA A 2 0.60 40.04 -3.94
C ALA A 2 -0.31 38.80 -3.92
N SER A 3 -0.55 38.22 -5.09
CA SER A 3 -1.49 37.11 -5.28
C SER A 3 -0.98 35.86 -4.56
N LYS A 4 -1.77 35.37 -3.62
CA LYS A 4 -1.68 34.01 -3.09
C LYS A 4 -2.10 33.06 -4.22
N LYS A 5 -1.12 32.53 -4.97
CA LYS A 5 -1.35 31.78 -6.21
C LYS A 5 -1.15 30.27 -5.99
N GLU A 6 -2.27 29.55 -6.00
CA GLU A 6 -2.44 28.20 -6.56
C GLU A 6 -1.49 27.05 -6.15
N GLU A 7 -1.40 26.69 -4.86
CA GLU A 7 -0.83 25.38 -4.48
C GLU A 7 -1.87 24.24 -4.54
N GLY A 8 -3.16 24.55 -4.68
CA GLY A 8 -4.23 23.55 -4.77
C GLY A 8 -4.41 22.88 -6.15
N GLY A 9 -3.87 23.47 -7.22
CA GLY A 9 -4.11 23.00 -8.60
C GLY A 9 -3.33 21.73 -8.95
N PHE A 10 -2.09 21.59 -8.48
CA PHE A 10 -1.25 20.46 -8.87
C PHE A 10 -1.69 19.14 -8.22
N GLY A 11 -2.04 19.17 -6.92
CA GLY A 11 -2.53 17.99 -6.21
C GLY A 11 -3.89 17.51 -6.70
N THR A 12 -4.79 18.43 -7.02
CA THR A 12 -6.11 18.09 -7.58
C THR A 12 -6.00 17.53 -9.00
N LEU A 13 -5.13 18.11 -9.84
CA LEU A 13 -4.86 17.59 -11.19
C LEU A 13 -4.28 16.17 -11.14
N LEU A 14 -3.31 15.89 -10.25
CA LEU A 14 -2.78 14.54 -10.05
C LEU A 14 -3.86 13.55 -9.56
N ALA A 15 -4.73 13.97 -8.65
CA ALA A 15 -5.83 13.13 -8.17
C ALA A 15 -6.82 12.79 -9.30
N VAL A 16 -7.17 13.76 -10.16
CA VAL A 16 -8.03 13.53 -11.32
C VAL A 16 -7.36 12.56 -12.29
N ILE A 17 -6.08 12.74 -12.60
CA ILE A 17 -5.33 11.79 -13.45
C ILE A 17 -5.34 10.39 -12.85
N ALA A 18 -5.12 10.25 -11.54
CA ALA A 18 -5.12 8.96 -10.86
C ALA A 18 -6.50 8.28 -10.93
N ILE A 19 -7.59 9.03 -10.76
CA ILE A 19 -8.96 8.51 -10.88
C ILE A 19 -9.25 8.07 -12.32
N VAL A 20 -8.90 8.89 -13.31
CA VAL A 20 -9.09 8.55 -14.73
C VAL A 20 -8.27 7.31 -15.10
N ALA A 21 -7.02 7.22 -14.63
CA ALA A 21 -6.18 6.04 -14.82
C ALA A 21 -6.78 4.80 -14.15
N ALA A 22 -7.28 4.92 -12.92
CA ALA A 22 -7.94 3.82 -12.22
C ALA A 22 -9.21 3.34 -12.95
N LEU A 23 -10.04 4.26 -13.44
CA LEU A 23 -11.24 3.95 -14.23
C LEU A 23 -10.89 3.34 -15.58
N GLY A 24 -9.89 3.87 -16.29
CA GLY A 24 -9.40 3.30 -17.54
C GLY A 24 -8.87 1.89 -17.34
N THR A 25 -8.10 1.67 -16.27
CA THR A 25 -7.59 0.34 -15.91
C THR A 25 -8.72 -0.61 -15.55
N TRP A 26 -9.71 -0.14 -14.77
CA TRP A 26 -10.91 -0.91 -14.42
C TRP A 26 -11.70 -1.39 -15.65
N MET A 27 -11.78 -0.54 -16.68
CA MET A 27 -12.54 -0.80 -17.90
C MET A 27 -11.84 -1.80 -18.82
N VAL A 28 -10.50 -1.86 -18.79
CA VAL A 28 -9.71 -2.71 -19.69
C VAL A 28 -9.33 -4.05 -19.06
N ILE A 29 -9.14 -4.08 -17.74
CA ILE A 29 -8.64 -5.27 -17.07
C ILE A 29 -9.67 -6.41 -17.10
N SER A 30 -9.18 -7.64 -17.32
CA SER A 30 -10.02 -8.83 -17.34
C SER A 30 -9.96 -9.58 -16.00
N PRO A 31 -11.02 -10.29 -15.61
CA PRO A 31 -11.02 -11.13 -14.41
C PRO A 31 -9.90 -12.17 -14.41
N GLY A 32 -9.60 -12.76 -15.57
CA GLY A 32 -8.55 -13.76 -15.72
C GLY A 32 -7.15 -13.22 -15.43
N TYR A 33 -6.89 -11.94 -15.75
CA TYR A 33 -5.62 -11.30 -15.43
C TYR A 33 -5.46 -11.09 -13.91
N LEU A 34 -6.51 -10.61 -13.24
CA LEU A 34 -6.49 -10.42 -11.78
C LEU A 34 -6.32 -11.73 -11.02
N MET A 35 -6.95 -12.82 -11.49
CA MET A 35 -6.75 -14.15 -10.92
C MET A 35 -5.29 -14.60 -11.04
N LYS A 36 -4.68 -14.43 -12.21
CA LYS A 36 -3.25 -14.75 -12.41
C LYS A 36 -2.36 -13.89 -11.51
N ALA A 37 -2.69 -12.61 -11.36
CA ALA A 37 -1.96 -11.69 -10.50
C ALA A 37 -2.00 -12.14 -9.03
N LEU A 38 -3.19 -12.49 -8.55
CA LEU A 38 -3.38 -13.02 -7.19
C LEU A 38 -2.63 -14.34 -6.98
N THR A 39 -2.70 -15.28 -7.93
CA THR A 39 -1.96 -16.55 -7.79
C THR A 39 -0.45 -16.35 -7.78
N ALA A 40 0.06 -15.44 -8.62
CA ALA A 40 1.49 -15.12 -8.65
C ALA A 40 1.96 -14.51 -7.32
N GLU A 41 1.22 -13.55 -6.75
CA GLU A 41 1.57 -12.95 -5.46
C GLU A 41 1.52 -13.94 -4.29
N ARG A 42 0.57 -14.89 -4.34
CA ARG A 42 0.50 -15.98 -3.36
C ARG A 42 1.67 -16.94 -3.46
N GLU A 43 2.09 -17.27 -4.68
CA GLU A 43 3.29 -18.08 -4.89
C GLU A 43 4.55 -17.38 -4.39
N PHE A 44 4.71 -16.09 -4.68
CA PHE A 44 5.83 -15.32 -4.13
C PHE A 44 5.75 -15.20 -2.60
N SER A 45 4.56 -15.04 -2.04
CA SER A 45 4.38 -14.96 -0.58
C SER A 45 4.69 -16.31 0.09
N SER A 46 4.34 -17.43 -0.53
CA SER A 46 4.64 -18.76 0.02
C SER A 46 6.13 -19.07 -0.07
N GLN A 47 6.82 -18.62 -1.12
CA GLN A 47 8.28 -18.74 -1.25
C GLN A 47 9.01 -17.90 -0.19
N LEU A 48 8.52 -16.69 0.11
CA LEU A 48 9.20 -15.77 1.03
C LEU A 48 8.86 -16.01 2.51
N GLY A 49 7.58 -16.15 2.84
CA GLY A 49 7.09 -16.29 4.22
C GLY A 49 6.70 -17.71 4.61
N GLY A 50 6.81 -18.67 3.67
CA GLY A 50 6.32 -20.03 3.86
C GLY A 50 4.80 -20.16 3.64
N HIS A 51 4.34 -21.41 3.52
CA HIS A 51 2.92 -21.71 3.29
C HIS A 51 2.00 -21.24 4.42
N ALA A 52 2.47 -21.26 5.67
CA ALA A 52 1.67 -20.82 6.82
C ALA A 52 1.37 -19.32 6.78
N ALA A 53 2.33 -18.49 6.33
CA ALA A 53 2.14 -17.06 6.17
C ALA A 53 1.10 -16.76 5.07
N ASP A 54 1.20 -17.41 3.90
CA ASP A 54 0.20 -17.23 2.83
C ASP A 54 -1.21 -17.64 3.30
N GLN A 55 -1.32 -18.80 3.98
CA GLN A 55 -2.60 -19.26 4.50
C GLN A 55 -3.22 -18.29 5.50
N TRP A 56 -2.41 -17.69 6.37
CA TRP A 56 -2.89 -16.67 7.30
C TRP A 56 -3.42 -15.43 6.56
N ILE A 57 -2.66 -14.89 5.59
CA ILE A 57 -3.05 -13.71 4.80
C ILE A 57 -4.34 -14.01 4.01
N TYR A 58 -4.39 -15.16 3.34
CA TYR A 58 -5.51 -15.57 2.51
C TYR A 58 -6.78 -15.85 3.33
N SER A 59 -6.66 -16.51 4.49
CA SER A 59 -7.80 -16.76 5.38
C SER A 59 -8.43 -15.45 5.89
N LYS A 60 -7.61 -14.44 6.21
CA LYS A 60 -8.09 -13.11 6.58
C LYS A 60 -8.78 -12.39 5.43
N MET A 61 -8.18 -12.43 4.23
CA MET A 61 -8.80 -11.92 3.00
C MET A 61 -10.18 -12.55 2.74
N LEU A 62 -10.28 -13.87 2.85
CA LEU A 62 -11.56 -14.58 2.70
C LEU A 62 -12.57 -14.12 3.75
N SER A 63 -12.17 -14.01 5.02
CA SER A 63 -13.07 -13.56 6.10
C SER A 63 -13.68 -12.18 5.84
N THR A 64 -12.89 -11.24 5.31
CA THR A 64 -13.35 -9.91 4.90
C THR A 64 -14.25 -9.98 3.66
N SER A 65 -13.97 -10.92 2.74
CA SER A 65 -14.69 -11.06 1.48
C SER A 65 -16.06 -11.74 1.62
N ILE A 66 -16.30 -12.54 2.66
CA ILE A 66 -17.57 -13.27 2.86
C ILE A 66 -18.78 -12.33 2.88
N GLY A 67 -18.65 -11.14 3.49
CA GLY A 67 -19.70 -10.12 3.49
C GLY A 67 -19.97 -9.56 2.10
N GLN A 68 -18.92 -9.39 1.29
CA GLN A 68 -19.01 -8.87 -0.08
C GLN A 68 -19.64 -9.89 -1.04
N VAL A 69 -19.37 -11.19 -0.86
CA VAL A 69 -19.94 -12.27 -1.69
C VAL A 69 -21.47 -12.29 -1.61
N LYS A 70 -22.06 -11.99 -0.44
CA LYS A 70 -23.53 -11.88 -0.31
C LYS A 70 -24.10 -10.72 -1.14
N GLY A 71 -23.43 -9.57 -1.15
CA GLY A 71 -23.82 -8.41 -1.96
C GLY A 71 -23.68 -8.66 -3.47
N ILE A 72 -22.67 -9.43 -3.88
CA ILE A 72 -22.48 -9.84 -5.28
C ILE A 72 -23.61 -10.77 -5.74
N ALA A 73 -24.02 -11.73 -4.90
CA ALA A 73 -25.10 -12.64 -5.23
C ALA A 73 -26.45 -11.92 -5.46
N SER A 74 -26.72 -10.83 -4.73
CA SER A 74 -27.88 -9.97 -5.00
C SER A 74 -27.73 -9.17 -6.29
N SER A 75 -26.58 -8.53 -6.53
CA SER A 75 -26.35 -7.75 -7.76
C SER A 75 -26.40 -8.60 -9.03
N ILE A 76 -25.90 -9.84 -8.98
CA ILE A 76 -25.99 -10.79 -10.10
C ILE A 76 -27.45 -11.20 -10.37
N LYS A 77 -28.28 -11.34 -9.33
CA LYS A 77 -29.72 -11.64 -9.48
C LYS A 77 -30.46 -10.48 -10.14
N GLU A 78 -30.13 -9.24 -9.78
CA GLU A 78 -30.71 -8.02 -10.37
C GLU A 78 -30.33 -7.84 -11.85
N THR A 79 -29.16 -8.34 -12.27
CA THR A 79 -28.68 -8.26 -13.67
C THR A 79 -29.45 -9.20 -14.62
N LYS A 80 -30.36 -10.05 -14.13
CA LYS A 80 -31.11 -11.03 -14.97
C LYS A 80 -32.06 -10.38 -15.99
N THR A 81 -32.45 -9.13 -15.81
CA THR A 81 -33.41 -8.40 -16.65
C THR A 81 -32.77 -7.70 -17.86
N MET A 82 -31.43 -7.75 -17.99
CA MET A 82 -30.69 -7.03 -19.03
C MET A 82 -30.50 -7.86 -20.32
N PRO A 83 -30.30 -7.20 -21.48
CA PRO A 83 -29.89 -7.86 -22.72
C PRO A 83 -28.62 -8.70 -22.53
N THR A 84 -28.51 -9.83 -23.23
CA THR A 84 -27.45 -10.84 -23.04
C THR A 84 -26.03 -10.28 -23.10
N MET A 85 -25.74 -9.33 -24.00
CA MET A 85 -24.42 -8.68 -24.08
C MET A 85 -24.12 -7.78 -22.89
N LEU A 86 -25.09 -6.95 -22.48
CA LEU A 86 -24.94 -6.05 -21.32
C LEU A 86 -24.81 -6.84 -20.02
N LYS A 87 -25.55 -7.94 -19.91
CA LYS A 87 -25.50 -8.85 -18.77
C LYS A 87 -24.12 -9.48 -18.59
N ASN A 88 -23.53 -10.02 -19.67
CA ASN A 88 -22.21 -10.65 -19.59
C ASN A 88 -21.14 -9.63 -19.19
N TRP A 89 -21.16 -8.44 -19.80
CA TRP A 89 -20.23 -7.35 -19.45
C TRP A 89 -20.39 -6.89 -17.99
N ALA A 90 -21.63 -6.67 -17.52
CA ALA A 90 -21.89 -6.24 -16.14
C ALA A 90 -21.43 -7.30 -15.13
N GLN A 91 -21.66 -8.59 -15.42
CA GLN A 91 -21.19 -9.70 -14.59
C GLN A 91 -19.66 -9.75 -14.52
N GLU A 92 -18.97 -9.58 -15.66
CA GLU A 92 -17.50 -9.51 -15.69
C GLU A 92 -16.96 -8.35 -14.85
N ARG A 93 -17.61 -7.18 -14.90
CA ARG A 93 -17.19 -6.00 -14.13
C ARG A 93 -17.43 -6.18 -12.63
N ILE A 94 -18.54 -6.79 -12.23
CA ILE A 94 -18.81 -7.12 -10.83
C ILE A 94 -17.72 -8.06 -10.29
N ILE A 95 -17.37 -9.10 -11.04
CA ILE A 95 -16.30 -10.06 -10.67
C ILE A 95 -14.95 -9.34 -10.62
N THR A 96 -14.65 -8.49 -11.59
CA THR A 96 -13.40 -7.71 -11.66
C THR A 96 -13.23 -6.82 -10.44
N THR A 97 -14.27 -6.05 -10.07
CA THR A 97 -14.24 -5.19 -8.88
C THR A 97 -14.00 -5.99 -7.60
N TRP A 98 -14.63 -7.16 -7.50
CA TRP A 98 -14.43 -8.05 -6.36
C TRP A 98 -13.00 -8.60 -6.29
N LEU A 99 -12.46 -9.11 -7.41
CA LEU A 99 -11.09 -9.62 -7.46
C LEU A 99 -10.06 -8.54 -7.18
N TRP A 100 -10.31 -7.31 -7.63
CA TRP A 100 -9.42 -6.20 -7.36
C TRP A 100 -9.47 -5.78 -5.89
N GLY A 101 -10.68 -5.67 -5.32
CA GLY A 101 -10.85 -5.40 -3.89
C GLY A 101 -10.19 -6.49 -3.03
N SER A 102 -10.30 -7.75 -3.45
CA SER A 102 -9.72 -8.87 -2.73
C SER A 102 -8.18 -8.90 -2.81
N LEU A 103 -7.59 -8.48 -3.94
CA LEU A 103 -6.15 -8.24 -4.08
C LEU A 103 -5.65 -7.13 -3.15
N ILE A 104 -6.39 -6.02 -3.06
CA ILE A 104 -6.08 -4.90 -2.14
C ILE A 104 -6.07 -5.40 -0.69
N VAL A 105 -7.09 -6.16 -0.30
CA VAL A 105 -7.21 -6.73 1.06
C VAL A 105 -6.07 -7.74 1.33
N TYR A 106 -5.70 -8.56 0.34
CA TYR A 106 -4.57 -9.49 0.46
C TYR A 106 -3.26 -8.73 0.77
N ARG A 107 -2.95 -7.68 0.01
CA ARG A 107 -1.75 -6.86 0.25
C ARG A 107 -1.79 -6.08 1.56
N ALA A 108 -2.96 -5.60 1.98
CA ALA A 108 -3.12 -4.96 3.28
C ALA A 108 -2.82 -5.95 4.43
N ASN A 109 -3.35 -7.17 4.36
CA ASN A 109 -3.07 -8.21 5.35
C ASN A 109 -1.58 -8.64 5.31
N MET A 110 -0.96 -8.65 4.14
CA MET A 110 0.47 -8.88 3.98
C MET A 110 1.30 -7.82 4.73
N LEU A 111 0.98 -6.53 4.56
CA LEU A 111 1.62 -5.45 5.31
C LEU A 111 1.47 -5.62 6.82
N VAL A 112 0.28 -6.00 7.28
CA VAL A 112 0.02 -6.25 8.71
C VAL A 112 0.89 -7.39 9.23
N LEU A 113 0.97 -8.52 8.51
CA LEU A 113 1.78 -9.66 8.92
C LEU A 113 3.26 -9.28 9.02
N TYR A 114 3.83 -8.71 7.95
CA TYR A 114 5.24 -8.31 7.95
C TYR A 114 5.52 -7.17 8.93
N TRP A 115 4.55 -6.30 9.20
CA TRP A 115 4.68 -5.28 10.24
C TRP A 115 4.89 -5.93 11.60
N PHE A 116 4.09 -6.94 11.98
CA PHE A 116 4.29 -7.63 13.26
C PHE A 116 5.63 -8.35 13.34
N ILE A 117 6.10 -8.92 12.22
CA ILE A 117 7.42 -9.60 12.16
C ILE A 117 8.57 -8.58 12.30
N LEU A 118 8.47 -7.43 11.64
CA LEU A 118 9.55 -6.42 11.57
C LEU A 118 9.39 -5.29 12.60
N MET A 119 8.32 -5.28 13.39
CA MET A 119 8.11 -4.29 14.46
C MET A 119 9.28 -4.23 15.45
N PRO A 120 9.89 -5.35 15.89
CA PRO A 120 11.06 -5.28 16.77
C PRO A 120 12.24 -4.53 16.12
N PHE A 121 12.42 -4.69 14.80
CA PHE A 121 13.44 -3.96 14.05
C PHE A 121 13.16 -2.45 14.01
N THR A 122 11.91 -2.05 13.76
CA THR A 122 11.57 -0.62 13.72
C THR A 122 11.70 0.03 15.11
N ILE A 123 11.38 -0.70 16.18
CA ILE A 123 11.61 -0.27 17.57
C ILE A 123 13.11 -0.11 17.85
N ALA A 124 13.93 -1.08 17.44
CA ALA A 124 15.39 -1.03 17.62
C ALA A 124 15.99 0.16 16.88
N ALA A 125 15.61 0.36 15.61
CA ALA A 125 16.05 1.50 14.79
C ALA A 125 15.60 2.85 15.41
N THR A 126 14.38 2.93 15.94
CA THR A 126 13.90 4.16 16.58
C THR A 126 14.67 4.46 17.86
N THR A 127 14.90 3.43 18.69
CA THR A 127 15.65 3.55 19.95
C THR A 127 17.10 3.96 19.69
N ASP A 128 17.76 3.36 18.70
CA ASP A 128 19.11 3.74 18.31
C ASP A 128 19.16 5.21 17.82
N GLY A 129 18.21 5.62 16.98
CA GLY A 129 18.12 7.00 16.51
C GLY A 129 17.93 8.00 17.65
N PHE A 130 17.19 7.60 18.70
CA PHE A 130 16.98 8.41 19.90
C PHE A 130 18.27 8.60 20.69
N TRP A 131 19.01 7.51 20.94
CA TRP A 131 20.28 7.59 21.66
C TRP A 131 21.37 8.32 20.88
N VAL A 132 21.43 8.14 19.56
CA VAL A 132 22.33 8.91 18.68
C VAL A 132 22.05 10.40 18.81
N ARG A 133 20.77 10.79 18.82
CA ARG A 133 20.38 12.19 19.08
C ARG A 133 20.85 12.64 20.46
N GLU A 134 20.60 11.87 21.51
CA GLU A 134 20.99 12.23 22.87
C GLU A 134 22.50 12.46 23.00
N ILE A 135 23.32 11.53 22.50
CA ILE A 135 24.78 11.65 22.46
C ILE A 135 25.21 12.89 21.67
N SER A 136 24.56 13.15 20.54
CA SER A 136 24.88 14.30 19.70
C SER A 136 24.59 15.64 20.39
N THR A 137 23.63 15.70 21.31
CA THR A 137 23.29 16.90 22.08
C THR A 137 24.49 17.36 22.90
N PHE A 138 25.19 16.42 23.55
CA PHE A 138 26.40 16.66 24.33
C PHE A 138 27.65 16.95 23.46
N ARG A 139 27.62 16.68 22.15
CA ARG A 139 28.71 17.03 21.23
C ARG A 139 28.53 18.45 20.68
N PHE A 140 29.61 19.22 20.59
CA PHE A 140 29.62 20.55 19.94
C PHE A 140 29.49 20.49 18.40
N SER A 141 28.92 19.42 17.84
CA SER A 141 28.66 19.31 16.40
C SER A 141 27.28 19.88 16.05
N SER A 142 27.21 20.62 14.94
CA SER A 142 25.95 21.05 14.34
C SER A 142 25.20 19.86 13.74
N GLN A 143 23.90 19.75 14.05
CA GLN A 143 23.00 18.81 13.38
C GLN A 143 22.73 19.26 11.95
N SER A 144 22.72 18.33 10.99
CA SER A 144 22.52 18.65 9.57
C SER A 144 21.02 18.73 9.22
N PRO A 145 20.47 19.91 8.87
CA PRO A 145 19.05 20.05 8.50
C PRO A 145 18.70 19.28 7.22
N ILE A 146 19.70 19.06 6.35
CA ILE A 146 19.56 18.33 5.10
C ILE A 146 19.21 16.86 5.38
N ARG A 147 19.92 16.21 6.32
CA ARG A 147 19.67 14.80 6.68
C ARG A 147 18.30 14.57 7.31
N HIS A 148 17.85 15.51 8.15
CA HIS A 148 16.50 15.49 8.70
C HIS A 148 15.43 15.57 7.58
N ARG A 149 15.60 16.47 6.62
CA ARG A 149 14.68 16.61 5.47
C ARG A 149 14.67 15.35 4.59
N PHE A 150 15.82 14.70 4.41
CA PHE A 150 15.89 13.42 3.70
C PHE A 150 15.09 12.32 4.40
N GLY A 151 15.14 12.23 5.74
CA GLY A 151 14.31 11.26 6.49
C GLY A 151 12.81 11.45 6.24
N VAL A 152 12.33 12.70 6.25
CA VAL A 152 10.92 13.02 5.94
C VAL A 152 10.57 12.67 4.49
N LEU A 153 11.45 13.01 3.55
CA LEU A 153 11.24 12.75 2.13
C LEU A 153 11.19 11.24 1.84
N ILE A 154 12.11 10.46 2.38
CA ILE A 154 12.13 9.00 2.22
C ILE A 154 10.85 8.40 2.82
N SER A 155 10.48 8.78 4.04
CA SER A 155 9.24 8.30 4.67
C SER A 155 8.00 8.61 3.83
N THR A 156 7.90 9.84 3.31
CA THR A 156 6.78 10.26 2.47
C THR A 156 6.75 9.50 1.14
N MET A 157 7.89 9.34 0.47
CA MET A 157 7.99 8.59 -0.77
C MET A 157 7.67 7.10 -0.58
N THR A 158 8.13 6.49 0.53
CA THR A 158 7.80 5.10 0.87
C THR A 158 6.30 4.94 1.10
N LEU A 159 5.67 5.86 1.84
CA LEU A 159 4.22 5.80 2.09
C LEU A 159 3.41 5.92 0.79
N VAL A 160 3.73 6.90 -0.06
CA VAL A 160 3.08 7.06 -1.38
C VAL A 160 3.29 5.81 -2.24
N SER A 161 4.51 5.26 -2.26
CA SER A 161 4.83 4.05 -3.03
C SER A 161 4.04 2.83 -2.54
N VAL A 162 3.88 2.68 -1.23
CA VAL A 162 3.05 1.62 -0.64
C VAL A 162 1.59 1.80 -1.00
N CYS A 163 1.05 3.02 -0.92
CA CYS A 163 -0.33 3.29 -1.33
C CYS A 163 -0.58 2.95 -2.81
N VAL A 164 0.34 3.35 -3.69
CA VAL A 164 0.27 3.01 -5.11
C VAL A 164 0.38 1.50 -5.32
N TRP A 165 1.34 0.86 -4.66
CA TRP A 165 1.53 -0.60 -4.74
C TRP A 165 0.29 -1.36 -4.29
N VAL A 166 -0.36 -0.98 -3.20
CA VAL A 166 -1.57 -1.66 -2.70
C VAL A 166 -2.69 -1.63 -3.74
N VAL A 167 -2.87 -0.50 -4.45
CA VAL A 167 -3.99 -0.30 -5.39
C VAL A 167 -3.69 -0.84 -6.80
N LEU A 168 -2.42 -0.93 -7.22
CA LEU A 168 -2.07 -1.32 -8.59
C LEU A 168 -2.53 -2.74 -8.94
N PRO A 169 -3.30 -2.98 -10.01
CA PRO A 169 -3.83 -4.30 -10.32
C PRO A 169 -2.84 -5.19 -11.09
N ILE A 170 -1.54 -4.98 -10.91
CA ILE A 170 -0.44 -5.67 -11.58
C ILE A 170 0.20 -6.63 -10.57
N PRO A 171 0.62 -7.86 -10.95
CA PRO A 171 1.38 -8.73 -10.06
C PRO A 171 2.71 -8.09 -9.73
N ILE A 172 2.90 -7.70 -8.47
CA ILE A 172 4.15 -7.14 -7.98
C ILE A 172 4.70 -8.08 -6.91
N PRO A 173 6.02 -8.36 -6.89
CA PRO A 173 6.61 -9.28 -5.92
C PRO A 173 6.27 -8.90 -4.46
N SER A 174 5.96 -9.90 -3.66
CA SER A 174 5.61 -9.78 -2.24
C SER A 174 6.73 -9.23 -1.35
N VAL A 175 7.95 -9.10 -1.89
CA VAL A 175 9.14 -8.49 -1.26
C VAL A 175 8.93 -7.00 -0.96
N VAL A 176 7.99 -6.34 -1.63
CA VAL A 176 7.72 -4.91 -1.42
C VAL A 176 7.26 -4.62 0.01
N ALA A 177 6.46 -5.49 0.62
CA ALA A 177 5.96 -5.29 1.98
C ALA A 177 7.09 -5.23 3.04
N PRO A 178 7.99 -6.23 3.16
CA PRO A 178 9.10 -6.14 4.11
C PRO A 178 10.08 -5.00 3.80
N LEU A 179 10.38 -4.74 2.52
CA LEU A 179 11.27 -3.63 2.13
C LEU A 179 10.71 -2.27 2.54
N ALA A 180 9.40 -2.05 2.36
CA ALA A 180 8.75 -0.82 2.76
C ALA A 180 8.86 -0.59 4.28
N ILE A 181 8.70 -1.64 5.09
CA ILE A 181 8.81 -1.54 6.55
C ILE A 181 10.25 -1.24 6.98
N VAL A 182 11.24 -1.88 6.35
CA VAL A 182 12.66 -1.59 6.60
C VAL A 182 12.99 -0.14 6.20
N ALA A 183 12.49 0.32 5.05
CA ALA A 183 12.69 1.69 4.60
C ALA A 183 12.07 2.71 5.56
N ILE A 184 10.87 2.44 6.10
CA ILE A 184 10.24 3.28 7.14
C ILE A 184 11.09 3.29 8.42
N GLY A 185 11.59 2.14 8.87
CA GLY A 185 12.48 2.05 10.03
C GLY A 185 13.75 2.89 9.85
N PHE A 186 14.40 2.78 8.69
CA PHE A 186 15.58 3.57 8.34
C PHE A 186 15.27 5.07 8.24
N ALA A 187 14.18 5.44 7.59
CA ALA A 187 13.73 6.83 7.48
C ALA A 187 13.46 7.45 8.86
N THR A 188 12.85 6.68 9.76
CA THR A 188 12.57 7.08 11.15
C THR A 188 13.87 7.29 11.93
N TRP A 189 14.82 6.37 11.82
CA TRP A 189 16.15 6.51 12.42
C TRP A 189 16.87 7.77 11.90
N MET A 190 16.87 8.00 10.59
CA MET A 190 17.51 9.15 9.96
C MET A 190 16.87 10.48 10.39
N TRP A 191 15.54 10.49 10.51
CA TRP A 191 14.79 11.64 10.99
C TRP A 191 15.10 11.95 12.46
N LEU A 192 15.01 10.94 13.33
CA LEU A 192 15.16 11.10 14.78
C LEU A 192 16.60 11.48 15.19
N SER A 193 17.60 10.84 14.58
CA SER A 193 19.02 11.08 14.85
C SER A 193 19.49 12.49 14.48
N ASN A 194 18.82 13.14 13.51
CA ASN A 194 19.18 14.47 13.01
C ASN A 194 18.20 15.56 13.44
N MET A 195 17.33 15.28 14.42
CA MET A 195 16.39 16.26 14.96
C MET A 195 17.16 17.43 15.58
N GLN A 196 16.68 18.66 15.35
CA GLN A 196 17.35 19.86 15.86
C GLN A 196 17.33 19.89 17.40
N LYS A 197 18.43 20.39 17.98
CA LYS A 197 18.64 20.44 19.44
C LYS A 197 17.73 21.42 20.17
N ARG A 198 17.13 22.39 19.45
CA ARG A 198 16.21 23.38 20.02
C ARG A 198 14.79 22.86 19.89
N ILE A 199 14.24 22.37 20.99
CA ILE A 199 12.80 22.43 21.27
C ILE A 199 12.66 23.39 22.45
#